data_AF-A0A1M4WER1-F1
#
_entry.id   AF-A0A1M4WER1-F1
#
_cell.length_a   1.000
_cell.length_b   1.000
_cell.length_c   1.000
_cell.angle_alpha   90.00
_cell.angle_beta   90.00
_cell.angle_gamma   90.00
#
_symmetry.space_group_name_H-M   'P 1'
#
loop_
_entity.id
_entity.type
_entity.pdbx_description
1 polymer ?
#
loop_
_entity_poly.entity_id
_entity_poly.type
_entity_poly.pdbx_seq_one_letter_code
_entity_poly.pdbx_strand_id
1 'polypeptide(L)' 'MDYTKSVKKEIILSSLSHFEPEIQQYLSLSDEIQHLMSNAVDENDPCIPIELIAEFMMLQEELYQKAAKKNKEEAN' A
#
# COMPACT_ATOMS: atom_id res chain seq x y z
N MET A 1 -8.41 9.03 9.93
CA MET A 1 -8.10 9.35 8.52
C MET A 1 -7.23 8.21 8.01
N ASP A 2 -7.55 7.58 6.87
CA ASP A 2 -6.68 6.56 6.27
C ASP A 2 -5.61 7.28 5.42
N TYR A 3 -4.37 7.24 5.88
CA TYR A 3 -3.24 7.95 5.27
C TYR A 3 -2.60 7.17 4.12
N THR A 4 -3.00 5.91 3.95
CA THR A 4 -2.51 5.01 2.89
C THR A 4 -3.51 4.86 1.75
N LYS A 5 -4.69 5.47 1.87
CA LYS A 5 -5.71 5.47 0.84
C LYS A 5 -5.21 6.14 -0.43
N SER A 6 -5.25 5.41 -1.54
CA SER A 6 -4.88 5.92 -2.85
C SER A 6 -5.72 5.25 -3.95
N VAL A 7 -5.89 5.93 -5.09
CA VAL A 7 -6.53 5.32 -6.28
C VAL A 7 -5.76 4.07 -6.73
N LYS A 8 -4.42 4.07 -6.58
CA LYS A 8 -3.59 2.89 -6.87
C LYS A 8 -3.96 1.71 -5.98
N LYS A 9 -4.16 1.92 -4.67
CA LYS A 9 -4.61 0.88 -3.72
C LYS A 9 -5.95 0.28 -4.16
N GLU A 10 -6.91 1.10 -4.56
CA GLU A 10 -8.22 0.64 -5.04
C GLU A 10 -8.08 -0.25 -6.30
N ILE A 11 -7.27 0.19 -7.28
CA ILE A 11 -7.01 -0.58 -8.50
C ILE A 11 -6.31 -1.91 -8.18
N ILE A 12 -5.27 -1.89 -7.34
CA ILE A 12 -4.53 -3.08 -6.91
C ILE A 12 -5.48 -4.12 -6.31
N LEU A 13 -6.31 -3.70 -5.34
CA LEU A 13 -7.23 -4.60 -4.62
C LEU A 13 -8.40 -5.09 -5.49
N SER A 14 -8.79 -4.33 -6.51
CA SER A 14 -9.82 -4.76 -7.45
C SER A 14 -9.33 -5.78 -8.49
N SER A 15 -8.02 -5.75 -8.81
CA SER A 15 -7.45 -6.50 -9.94
C SER A 15 -6.64 -7.71 -9.51
N LEU A 16 -5.93 -7.64 -8.39
CA LEU A 16 -5.01 -8.69 -7.93
C LEU A 16 -5.64 -9.55 -6.83
N SER A 17 -5.16 -10.79 -6.71
CA SER A 17 -5.68 -11.71 -5.69
C SER A 17 -5.16 -11.30 -4.32
N HIS A 18 -6.06 -11.23 -3.33
CA HIS A 18 -5.69 -10.93 -1.95
C HIS A 18 -4.76 -11.99 -1.34
N PHE A 19 -4.69 -13.19 -1.91
CA PHE A 19 -3.84 -14.28 -1.44
C PHE A 19 -2.41 -14.23 -1.99
N GLU A 20 -2.10 -13.29 -2.89
CA GLU A 20 -0.72 -13.10 -3.36
C GLU A 20 0.15 -12.59 -2.20
N PRO A 21 1.33 -13.22 -1.93
CA PRO A 21 2.21 -12.81 -0.84
C PRO A 21 2.57 -11.32 -0.87
N GLU A 22 2.79 -10.77 -2.06
CA GLU A 22 3.12 -9.35 -2.26
C GLU A 22 1.94 -8.43 -1.88
N ILE A 23 0.69 -8.87 -2.09
CA ILE A 23 -0.51 -8.14 -1.67
C ILE A 23 -0.64 -8.18 -0.14
N GLN A 24 -0.38 -9.33 0.48
CA GLN A 24 -0.40 -9.46 1.94
C GLN A 24 0.68 -8.59 2.61
N GLN A 25 1.89 -8.54 2.04
CA GLN A 25 2.95 -7.64 2.49
C GLN A 25 2.54 -6.18 2.34
N TYR A 26 1.99 -5.80 1.18
CA TYR A 26 1.51 -4.44 0.92
C TYR A 26 0.43 -3.99 1.92
N LEU A 27 -0.53 -4.86 2.22
CA LEU A 27 -1.56 -4.58 3.23
C LEU A 27 -0.98 -4.48 4.64
N SER A 28 -0.03 -5.35 5.00
CA SER A 28 0.64 -5.30 6.30
C SER A 28 1.40 -3.99 6.50
N LEU A 29 2.16 -3.55 5.48
CA LEU A 29 2.85 -2.25 5.50
C LEU A 29 1.86 -1.09 5.61
N SER A 30 0.74 -1.17 4.87
CA SER A 30 -0.33 -0.18 4.93
C SER A 30 -0.90 -0.03 6.34
N ASP A 31 -1.16 -1.15 7.01
CA ASP A 31 -1.72 -1.18 8.36
C ASP A 31 -0.71 -0.70 9.40
N GLU A 32 0.57 -1.07 9.26
CA GLU A 32 1.64 -0.61 10.13
C GLU A 32 1.84 0.91 10.04
N ILE A 33 1.91 1.47 8.82
CA ILE A 33 2.00 2.91 8.61
C ILE A 33 0.77 3.61 9.20
N GLN A 34 -0.44 3.08 8.96
CA GLN A 34 -1.66 3.66 9.51
C GLN A 34 -1.65 3.64 11.04
N HIS A 35 -1.18 2.56 11.66
CA HIS A 35 -1.07 2.42 13.11
C HIS A 35 -0.10 3.47 13.68
N LEU A 36 1.10 3.58 13.10
CA LEU A 36 2.11 4.56 13.52
C LEU A 36 1.60 6.00 13.36
N MET A 37 0.94 6.32 12.24
CA MET A 37 0.37 7.66 12.01
C MET A 37 -0.76 7.99 12.98
N SER A 38 -1.57 7.00 13.36
CA SER A 38 -2.70 7.22 14.26
C SER A 38 -2.28 7.39 15.72
N ASN A 39 -1.12 6.85 16.09
CA ASN A 39 -0.58 6.92 17.44
C ASN A 39 0.29 8.15 17.69
N ALA A 40 0.76 8.84 16.65
CA ALA A 40 1.47 10.10 16.80
C ALA A 40 0.47 11.20 17.23
N VAL A 41 0.56 11.64 18.48
CA VAL A 41 -0.28 12.67 19.10
C VAL A 41 0.49 13.99 19.21
N ASP A 42 1.81 13.95 19.39
CA ASP A 42 2.63 15.14 19.56
C ASP A 42 3.96 15.10 18.77
N GLU A 43 4.63 16.25 18.70
CA GLU A 43 5.87 16.43 17.91
C GLU A 43 7.09 15.67 18.46
N ASN A 44 7.01 15.15 19.69
CA ASN A 44 8.05 14.34 20.32
C ASN A 44 7.83 12.84 20.08
N ASP A 45 6.69 12.43 19.51
CA ASP A 45 6.46 11.03 19.17
C ASP A 45 7.44 10.55 18.10
N PRO A 46 7.82 9.26 18.13
CA PRO A 46 8.68 8.70 17.11
C PRO A 46 8.10 8.88 15.70
N CYS A 47 8.87 9.54 14.83
CA CYS A 47 8.54 9.62 13.41
C CYS A 47 8.47 8.22 12.79
N ILE A 48 7.67 8.11 11.73
CA ILE A 48 7.61 6.89 10.93
C ILE A 48 8.95 6.70 10.22
N PRO A 49 9.55 5.49 10.27
CA PRO A 49 10.77 5.21 9.53
C PRO A 49 10.60 5.51 8.04
N ILE A 50 11.56 6.25 7.47
CA ILE A 50 11.54 6.60 6.04
C ILE A 50 11.63 5.34 5.17
N GLU A 51 12.34 4.32 5.65
CA GLU A 51 12.50 3.02 5.01
C GLU A 51 11.16 2.30 4.87
N LEU A 52 10.31 2.37 5.89
CA LEU A 52 8.97 1.75 5.88
C LEU A 52 8.07 2.41 4.82
N ILE A 53 8.09 3.74 4.75
CA ILE A 53 7.36 4.50 3.72
C ILE A 53 7.90 4.17 2.32
N ALA A 54 9.21 4.09 2.16
CA ALA A 54 9.84 3.77 0.88
C ALA A 54 9.46 2.36 0.41
N GLU A 55 9.52 1.36 1.30
CA GLU A 55 9.11 -0.01 0.99
C GLU A 55 7.65 -0.08 0.54
N PHE A 56 6.74 0.57 1.29
CA PHE A 56 5.33 0.67 0.91
C PHE A 56 5.12 1.31 -0.46
N MET A 57 5.81 2.41 -0.75
CA MET A 57 5.65 3.13 -2.02
C MET A 57 6.21 2.34 -3.21
N MET A 58 7.36 1.68 -3.06
CA MET A 58 7.92 0.83 -4.10
C MET A 58 6.99 -0.33 -4.41
N LEU A 59 6.51 -1.03 -3.39
CA LEU A 59 5.60 -2.16 -3.55
C LEU A 59 4.24 -1.73 -4.14
N GLN A 60 3.73 -0.55 -3.75
CA GLN A 60 2.52 0.02 -4.36
C GLN A 60 2.70 0.23 -5.87
N GLU A 61 3.85 0.73 -6.31
CA GLU A 61 4.10 0.97 -7.73
C GLU A 61 4.20 -0.35 -8.51
N GLU A 62 4.95 -1.33 -8.00
CA GLU A 62 5.09 -2.65 -8.63
C GLU A 62 3.73 -3.35 -8.80
N LEU A 63 2.93 -3.38 -7.73
CA LEU A 63 1.60 -3.97 -7.74
C LEU A 63 0.63 -3.21 -8.65
N TYR A 64 0.71 -1.87 -8.68
CA TYR A 64 -0.12 -1.06 -9.58
C TYR A 64 0.18 -1.36 -11.04
N GLN A 65 1.46 -1.49 -11.43
CA GLN A 65 1.84 -1.85 -12.79
C GLN A 65 1.34 -3.26 -13.16
N LYS A 66 1.45 -4.22 -12.23
CA LYS A 66 0.92 -5.58 -12.40
C LYS A 66 -0.60 -5.57 -12.59
N ALA A 67 -1.33 -4.84 -11.75
CA ALA A 67 -2.79 -4.67 -11.84
C ALA A 67 -3.21 -4.01 -13.16
N ALA A 68 -2.54 -2.92 -13.55
CA ALA A 68 -2.82 -2.20 -14.78
C ALA A 68 -2.59 -3.06 -16.04
N LYS A 69 -1.58 -3.94 -16.01
CA LYS A 69 -1.35 -4.91 -17.08
C LYS A 69 -2.48 -5.93 -17.17
N LYS A 70 -2.87 -6.54 -16.05
CA LYS A 70 -3.96 -7.52 -15.99
C LYS A 70 -5.28 -6.94 -16.49
N ASN A 71 -5.64 -5.72 -16.07
CA ASN A 71 -6.86 -5.06 -16.54
C ASN A 71 -6.88 -4.83 -18.06
N LYS A 72 -5.72 -4.56 -18.67
CA LYS A 72 -5.62 -4.43 -20.14
C LYS A 72 -5.77 -5.78 -20.84
N GLU A 73 -5.28 -6.86 -20.24
CA GLU A 73 -5.41 -8.21 -20.79
C GLU A 73 -6.86 -8.72 -20.72
N GLU A 74 -7.58 -8.43 -19.65
CA GLU A 74 -8.98 -8.84 -19.47
C GLU A 74 -9.99 -7.98 -20.28
N ALA A 75 -9.57 -6.79 -20.72
CA ALA A 75 -10.38 -5.89 -21.56
C ALA A 75 -10.27 -6.16 -23.07
N ASN A 76 -9.38 -7.06 -23.48
CA ASN A 76 -9.20 -7.52 -24.87
C ASN A 76 -9.90 -8.85 -25.12
#